data_AF-A0A7Y3JDP2-F1
#
_entry.id   AF-A0A7Y3JDP2-F1
#
_cell.length_a   1.000
_cell.length_b   1.000
_cell.length_c   1.000
_cell.angle_alpha   90.00
_cell.angle_beta   90.00
_cell.angle_gamma   90.00
#
_symmetry.space_group_name_H-M   'P 1'
#
loop_
_entity.id
_entity.type
_entity.pdbx_description
1 polymer ?
#
loop_
_entity_poly.entity_id
_entity_poly.type
_entity_poly.pdbx_seq_one_letter_code
_entity_poly.pdbx_strand_id
1 'polypeptide(L)'
;MSQLKELKSMSDLGFDVGEAPKLDKRDTAIDLPEFSGKNGVEAELEQLREDIGERQDRMFTRKDRALLVVLQGMDSAGKDSTTKAVFTGVNPLGMRAASFSFPTALEQRHDFLWRVHAQVPPRGCIGVFNRSHYEDPVINLVHEQIDTPEFDRRLAQIADFERMLAQNNTTIIKCFLHIGHEEQRERLQERIDNPAKHWKFDPSDLSERRWWRRYQDTYEAALQRSNARHAPWFIVPADRKPIRNLLVARLVVRALQAMDIRDPDPKPELKGLKVA
;
A
#
# COMPACT_ATOMS: atom_id res chain seq x y z
N MET A 1 23.60 4.09 20.23
CA MET A 1 23.31 4.09 18.78
C MET A 1 23.08 2.65 18.37
N SER A 2 21.82 2.22 18.26
CA SER A 2 21.50 0.88 17.77
C SER A 2 22.04 0.74 16.35
N GLN A 3 22.84 -0.29 16.08
CA GLN A 3 23.26 -0.60 14.72
C GLN A 3 21.99 -0.91 13.91
N LEU A 4 21.60 0.01 13.02
CA LEU A 4 20.48 -0.20 12.13
C LEU A 4 20.83 -1.34 11.17
N LYS A 5 19.90 -2.27 10.95
CA LYS A 5 20.10 -3.39 10.03
C LYS A 5 19.97 -2.92 8.58
N GLU A 6 20.75 -3.55 7.72
CA GLU A 6 20.73 -3.36 6.27
C GLU A 6 19.67 -4.27 5.65
N LEU A 7 18.94 -3.75 4.66
CA LEU A 7 18.06 -4.58 3.81
C LEU A 7 18.91 -5.32 2.79
N LYS A 8 18.96 -6.65 2.87
CA LYS A 8 19.79 -7.45 1.95
C LYS A 8 19.06 -7.72 0.64
N SER A 9 17.74 -7.81 0.66
CA SER A 9 16.91 -8.07 -0.50
C SER A 9 15.50 -7.52 -0.35
N MET A 10 14.85 -7.17 -1.47
CA MET A 10 13.41 -6.89 -1.50
C MET A 10 12.55 -8.09 -1.05
N SER A 11 13.09 -9.31 -1.13
CA SER A 11 12.42 -10.50 -0.57
C SER A 11 12.32 -10.44 0.96
N ASP A 12 13.23 -9.73 1.63
CA ASP A 12 13.20 -9.55 3.08
C ASP A 12 11.99 -8.71 3.52
N LEU A 13 11.36 -7.93 2.63
CA LEU A 13 10.12 -7.22 2.96
C LEU A 13 8.91 -8.17 2.98
N GLY A 14 9.00 -9.30 2.29
CA GLY A 14 7.96 -10.32 2.28
C GLY A 14 8.08 -11.31 3.45
N PHE A 15 7.17 -12.28 3.45
CA PHE A 15 7.20 -13.48 4.28
C PHE A 15 6.43 -14.58 3.58
N ASP A 16 6.71 -15.83 3.94
CA ASP A 16 6.09 -16.98 3.29
C ASP A 16 4.59 -17.10 3.63
N VAL A 17 3.83 -17.69 2.72
CA VAL A 17 2.40 -17.94 2.91
C VAL A 17 2.22 -18.93 4.06
N GLY A 18 1.38 -18.57 5.04
CA GLY A 18 1.14 -19.36 6.25
C GLY A 18 2.05 -19.01 7.44
N GLU A 19 3.19 -18.35 7.18
CA GLU A 19 4.10 -17.89 8.24
C GLU A 19 3.64 -16.57 8.84
N ALA A 20 3.90 -16.39 10.14
CA ALA A 20 3.66 -15.12 10.82
C ALA A 20 4.74 -14.08 10.43
N PRO A 21 4.37 -12.82 10.14
CA PRO A 21 5.35 -11.78 9.79
C PRO A 21 6.28 -11.41 10.95
N LYS A 22 5.89 -11.70 12.21
CA LYS A 22 6.61 -11.41 13.46
C LYS A 22 7.01 -9.94 13.53
N LEU A 23 6.00 -9.06 13.59
CA LEU A 23 6.16 -7.60 13.52
C LEU A 23 7.12 -7.08 14.60
N ASP A 24 7.13 -7.68 15.78
CA ASP A 24 8.05 -7.37 16.87
C ASP A 24 9.54 -7.59 16.52
N LYS A 25 9.83 -8.42 15.52
CA LYS A 25 11.19 -8.73 15.02
C LYS A 25 11.53 -8.01 13.73
N ARG A 26 10.58 -7.25 13.17
CA ARG A 26 10.78 -6.46 11.95
C ARG A 26 11.25 -5.06 12.35
N ASP A 27 12.30 -4.59 11.70
CA ASP A 27 12.76 -3.23 11.96
C ASP A 27 11.79 -2.21 11.35
N THR A 28 11.53 -1.12 12.08
CA THR A 28 10.67 -0.01 11.62
C THR A 28 11.48 1.09 10.92
N ALA A 29 12.80 1.10 11.15
CA ALA A 29 13.78 1.94 10.48
C ALA A 29 14.93 1.05 9.98
N ILE A 30 15.38 1.29 8.75
CA ILE A 30 16.55 0.63 8.17
C ILE A 30 17.43 1.65 7.47
N ASP A 31 18.69 1.26 7.26
CA ASP A 31 19.62 1.97 6.40
C ASP A 31 19.78 1.23 5.07
N LEU A 32 20.04 2.00 4.01
CA LEU A 32 20.41 1.51 2.70
C LEU A 32 21.84 2.01 2.42
N PRO A 33 22.88 1.23 2.75
CA PRO A 33 24.28 1.66 2.66
C PRO A 33 24.68 2.14 1.26
N GLU A 34 24.02 1.62 0.22
CA GLU A 34 24.21 2.06 -1.17
C GLU A 34 23.86 3.54 -1.37
N PHE A 35 23.12 4.16 -0.45
CA PHE A 35 22.75 5.58 -0.44
C PHE A 35 23.37 6.37 0.71
N SER A 36 24.52 5.94 1.23
CA SER A 36 25.28 6.69 2.24
C SER A 36 25.78 8.07 1.78
N GLY A 37 25.69 8.39 0.48
CA GLY A 37 25.95 9.71 -0.10
C GLY A 37 24.71 10.63 -0.15
N LYS A 38 24.93 11.93 -0.36
CA LYS A 38 23.81 12.90 -0.51
C LYS A 38 22.99 12.59 -1.77
N ASN A 39 21.67 12.61 -1.64
CA ASN A 39 20.66 12.57 -2.72
C ASN A 39 20.47 11.25 -3.49
N GLY A 40 21.14 10.16 -3.14
CA GLY A 40 21.00 8.89 -3.86
C GLY A 40 19.57 8.31 -3.83
N VAL A 41 18.90 8.40 -2.68
CA VAL A 41 17.51 7.92 -2.51
C VAL A 41 16.52 8.66 -3.41
N GLU A 42 16.62 9.99 -3.50
CA GLU A 42 15.69 10.77 -4.33
C GLU A 42 15.97 10.57 -5.82
N ALA A 43 17.25 10.46 -6.22
CA ALA A 43 17.61 10.19 -7.60
C ALA A 43 17.07 8.84 -8.10
N GLU A 44 17.18 7.77 -7.29
CA GLU A 44 16.57 6.49 -7.65
C GLU A 44 15.04 6.56 -7.61
N LEU A 45 14.45 7.24 -6.63
CA LEU A 45 13.00 7.41 -6.57
C LEU A 45 12.47 8.12 -7.83
N GLU A 46 13.20 9.08 -8.38
CA GLU A 46 12.83 9.74 -9.63
C GLU A 46 12.87 8.79 -10.82
N GLN A 47 13.93 7.98 -10.96
CA GLN A 47 14.00 6.95 -12.00
C GLN A 47 12.85 5.93 -11.88
N LEU A 48 12.51 5.52 -10.66
CA LEU A 48 11.39 4.62 -10.43
C LEU A 48 10.04 5.27 -10.78
N ARG A 49 9.86 6.58 -10.58
CA ARG A 49 8.64 7.30 -11.01
C ARG A 49 8.49 7.31 -12.53
N GLU A 50 9.57 7.58 -13.25
CA GLU A 50 9.62 7.51 -14.72
C GLU A 50 9.22 6.10 -15.20
N ASP A 51 9.83 5.06 -14.62
CA ASP A 51 9.51 3.66 -14.90
C ASP A 51 8.04 3.31 -14.62
N ILE A 52 7.47 3.81 -13.51
CA ILE A 52 6.05 3.61 -13.17
C ILE A 52 5.18 4.30 -14.23
N GLY A 53 5.50 5.54 -14.60
CA GLY A 53 4.77 6.31 -15.59
C GLY A 53 4.72 5.62 -16.95
N GLU A 54 5.88 5.23 -17.48
CA GLU A 54 5.96 4.53 -18.78
C GLU A 54 5.17 3.22 -18.79
N ARG A 55 5.29 2.42 -17.72
CA ARG A 55 4.57 1.14 -17.62
C ARG A 55 3.08 1.34 -17.45
N GLN A 56 2.68 2.36 -16.70
CA GLN A 56 1.28 2.73 -16.57
C GLN A 56 0.70 3.15 -17.92
N ASP A 57 1.41 3.94 -18.73
CA ASP A 57 0.94 4.37 -20.05
C ASP A 57 0.74 3.19 -21.01
N ARG A 58 1.67 2.22 -20.98
CA ARG A 58 1.50 0.95 -21.71
C ARG A 58 0.27 0.18 -21.22
N MET A 59 0.09 0.06 -19.91
CA MET A 59 -1.08 -0.59 -19.31
C MET A 59 -2.38 0.08 -19.76
N PHE A 60 -2.41 1.42 -19.73
CA PHE A 60 -3.58 2.23 -20.07
C PHE A 60 -3.96 2.13 -21.54
N THR A 61 -2.98 1.91 -22.42
CA THR A 61 -3.22 1.66 -23.84
C THR A 61 -3.86 0.28 -24.07
N ARG A 62 -3.43 -0.75 -23.33
CA ARG A 62 -3.93 -2.13 -23.48
C ARG A 62 -5.29 -2.38 -22.82
N LYS A 63 -5.52 -1.83 -21.63
CA LYS A 63 -6.76 -1.99 -20.84
C LYS A 63 -7.18 -3.46 -20.59
N ASP A 64 -6.21 -4.37 -20.48
CA ASP A 64 -6.42 -5.80 -20.23
C ASP A 64 -6.08 -6.24 -18.80
N ARG A 65 -5.23 -5.46 -18.10
CA ARG A 65 -4.78 -5.69 -16.73
C ARG A 65 -4.94 -4.45 -15.87
N ALA A 66 -5.02 -4.62 -14.55
CA ALA A 66 -4.96 -3.52 -13.58
C ALA A 66 -3.91 -3.84 -12.50
N LEU A 67 -3.41 -2.80 -11.83
CA LEU A 67 -2.61 -2.94 -10.61
C LEU A 67 -3.39 -2.32 -9.45
N LEU A 68 -3.54 -3.03 -8.34
CA LEU A 68 -4.08 -2.53 -7.09
C LEU A 68 -2.99 -2.55 -6.01
N VAL A 69 -2.66 -1.36 -5.50
CA VAL A 69 -1.72 -1.15 -4.40
C VAL A 69 -2.52 -0.82 -3.14
N VAL A 70 -2.48 -1.72 -2.15
CA VAL A 70 -3.12 -1.51 -0.85
C VAL A 70 -2.08 -0.98 0.13
N LEU A 71 -2.32 0.20 0.71
CA LEU A 71 -1.50 0.79 1.75
C LEU A 71 -2.23 0.70 3.08
N GLN A 72 -1.67 -0.11 3.99
CA GLN A 72 -2.16 -0.27 5.35
C GLN A 72 -1.09 0.05 6.38
N GLY A 73 -1.50 0.27 7.62
CA GLY A 73 -0.62 0.59 8.72
C GLY A 73 -1.25 1.55 9.71
N MET A 74 -0.61 1.71 10.87
CA MET A 74 -1.06 2.60 11.93
C MET A 74 -1.25 4.04 11.44
N ASP A 75 -2.00 4.83 12.20
CA ASP A 75 -2.05 6.27 11.97
C ASP A 75 -0.66 6.88 12.10
N SER A 76 -0.40 7.89 11.26
CA SER A 76 0.92 8.46 11.04
C SER A 76 1.98 7.57 10.38
N ALA A 77 1.67 6.33 9.96
CA ALA A 77 2.59 5.52 9.15
C ALA A 77 2.91 6.14 7.78
N GLY A 78 2.04 7.04 7.31
CA GLY A 78 2.27 7.93 6.18
C GLY A 78 1.80 7.41 4.82
N LYS A 79 0.71 6.65 4.82
CA LYS A 79 -0.04 6.17 3.64
C LYS A 79 -0.23 7.27 2.59
N ASP A 80 -0.78 8.44 2.96
CA ASP A 80 -0.98 9.59 2.06
C ASP A 80 0.32 10.08 1.41
N SER A 81 1.36 10.22 2.23
CA SER A 81 2.65 10.73 1.76
C SER A 81 3.37 9.73 0.85
N THR A 82 3.16 8.43 1.06
CA THR A 82 3.63 7.38 0.17
C THR A 82 2.93 7.48 -1.18
N THR A 83 1.59 7.58 -1.20
CA THR A 83 0.83 7.74 -2.45
C THR A 83 1.33 8.95 -3.23
N LYS A 84 1.45 10.11 -2.56
CA LYS A 84 1.94 11.32 -3.21
C LYS A 84 3.36 11.15 -3.76
N ALA A 85 4.27 10.56 -2.99
CA ALA A 85 5.68 10.49 -3.37
C ALA A 85 5.98 9.41 -4.43
N VAL A 86 5.26 8.29 -4.43
CA VAL A 86 5.54 7.16 -5.34
C VAL A 86 4.91 7.38 -6.71
N PHE A 87 3.74 8.01 -6.77
CA PHE A 87 2.98 8.17 -8.01
C PHE A 87 3.06 9.58 -8.62
N THR A 88 4.01 10.40 -8.17
CA THR A 88 4.36 11.65 -8.89
C THR A 88 4.73 11.31 -10.34
N GLY A 89 4.19 12.06 -11.31
CA GLY A 89 4.49 11.87 -12.73
C GLY A 89 3.59 10.85 -13.44
N VAL A 90 2.81 10.05 -12.70
CA VAL A 90 1.83 9.13 -13.30
C VAL A 90 0.65 9.90 -13.86
N ASN A 91 0.17 9.51 -15.05
CA ASN A 91 -0.96 10.16 -15.70
C ASN A 91 -2.23 10.02 -14.84
N PRO A 92 -2.86 11.12 -14.39
CA PRO A 92 -4.07 11.06 -13.57
C PRO A 92 -5.23 10.28 -14.20
N LEU A 93 -5.28 10.16 -15.53
CA LEU A 93 -6.30 9.36 -16.21
C LEU A 93 -6.09 7.86 -16.02
N GLY A 94 -4.84 7.42 -15.86
CA GLY A 94 -4.45 6.04 -15.61
C GLY A 94 -4.27 5.67 -14.13
N MET A 95 -4.68 6.56 -13.22
CA MET A 95 -4.59 6.34 -11.78
C MET A 95 -5.95 6.55 -11.09
N ARG A 96 -6.23 5.74 -10.07
CA ARG A 96 -7.39 5.88 -9.18
C ARG A 96 -6.93 5.73 -7.73
N ALA A 97 -7.04 6.79 -6.94
CA ALA A 97 -6.80 6.72 -5.50
C ALA A 97 -8.13 6.73 -4.76
N ALA A 98 -8.31 5.78 -3.84
CA ALA A 98 -9.45 5.73 -2.93
C ALA A 98 -8.94 5.74 -1.49
N SER A 99 -9.61 6.53 -0.64
CA SER A 99 -9.33 6.59 0.79
C SER A 99 -10.57 6.12 1.55
N PHE A 100 -10.39 5.25 2.52
CA PHE A 100 -11.50 4.68 3.29
C PHE A 100 -11.50 5.20 4.72
N SER A 101 -12.49 6.01 5.05
CA SER A 101 -12.79 6.46 6.42
C SER A 101 -13.89 5.59 7.05
N PHE A 102 -14.41 6.01 8.22
CA PHE A 102 -15.56 5.37 8.85
C PHE A 102 -16.73 5.19 7.87
N PRO A 103 -17.36 4.00 7.82
CA PRO A 103 -18.46 3.74 6.90
C PRO A 103 -19.65 4.68 7.10
N THR A 104 -20.20 5.19 6.00
CA THR A 104 -21.44 5.99 6.04
C THR A 104 -22.65 5.13 6.42
N ALA A 105 -23.77 5.75 6.80
CA ALA A 105 -25.00 5.03 7.11
C ALA A 105 -25.52 4.19 5.93
N LEU A 106 -25.23 4.57 4.68
CA LEU A 106 -25.57 3.76 3.50
C LEU A 106 -24.64 2.56 3.40
N GLU A 107 -23.33 2.77 3.54
CA GLU A 107 -22.33 1.69 3.46
C GLU A 107 -22.55 0.62 4.54
N GLN A 108 -22.96 1.02 5.76
CA GLN A 108 -23.29 0.09 6.85
C GLN A 108 -24.54 -0.77 6.59
N ARG A 109 -25.37 -0.41 5.60
CA ARG A 109 -26.54 -1.23 5.18
C ARG A 109 -26.18 -2.28 4.14
N HIS A 110 -24.94 -2.31 3.68
CA HIS A 110 -24.39 -3.33 2.80
C HIS A 110 -23.33 -4.15 3.54
N ASP A 111 -22.82 -5.21 2.91
CA ASP A 111 -21.61 -5.87 3.39
C ASP A 111 -20.39 -4.93 3.28
N PHE A 112 -19.38 -5.14 4.12
CA PHE A 112 -18.22 -4.24 4.22
C PHE A 112 -17.37 -4.17 2.95
N LEU A 113 -17.48 -5.17 2.05
CA LEU A 113 -16.75 -5.20 0.78
C LEU A 113 -17.46 -4.40 -0.31
N TRP A 114 -18.76 -4.14 -0.21
CA TRP A 114 -19.54 -3.42 -1.23
C TRP A 114 -18.89 -2.09 -1.63
N ARG A 115 -18.58 -1.24 -0.66
CA ARG A 115 -17.95 0.07 -0.90
C ARG A 115 -16.54 -0.06 -1.46
N VAL A 116 -15.84 -1.13 -1.10
CA VAL A 116 -14.44 -1.37 -1.48
C VAL A 116 -14.37 -1.88 -2.92
N HIS A 117 -15.25 -2.82 -3.28
CA HIS A 117 -15.34 -3.36 -4.63
C HIS A 117 -15.69 -2.25 -5.63
N ALA A 118 -16.55 -1.31 -5.25
CA ALA A 118 -16.89 -0.15 -6.08
C ALA A 118 -15.67 0.74 -6.45
N GLN A 119 -14.56 0.66 -5.70
CA GLN A 119 -13.36 1.46 -5.91
C GLN A 119 -12.22 0.69 -6.59
N VAL A 120 -12.39 -0.61 -6.88
CA VAL A 120 -11.37 -1.41 -7.56
C VAL A 120 -11.03 -0.75 -8.91
N PRO A 121 -9.73 -0.63 -9.26
CA PRO A 121 -9.33 0.06 -10.48
C PRO A 121 -9.85 -0.67 -11.72
N PRO A 122 -10.33 0.06 -12.74
CA PRO A 122 -10.58 -0.54 -14.03
C PRO A 122 -9.26 -1.01 -14.67
N ARG A 123 -9.37 -1.94 -15.62
CA ARG A 123 -8.22 -2.35 -16.44
C ARG A 123 -7.64 -1.14 -17.18
N GLY A 124 -6.31 -1.08 -17.23
CA GLY A 124 -5.55 0.05 -17.71
C GLY A 124 -5.09 1.01 -16.61
N CYS A 125 -5.58 0.85 -15.37
CA CYS A 125 -5.28 1.79 -14.29
C CYS A 125 -4.48 1.18 -13.14
N ILE A 126 -3.71 2.04 -12.47
CA ILE A 126 -3.17 1.79 -11.13
C ILE A 126 -4.20 2.30 -10.11
N GLY A 127 -4.72 1.39 -9.29
CA GLY A 127 -5.51 1.69 -8.11
C GLY A 127 -4.64 1.80 -6.87
N VAL A 128 -4.86 2.81 -6.03
CA VAL A 128 -4.21 2.95 -4.73
C VAL A 128 -5.27 3.07 -3.64
N PHE A 129 -5.30 2.09 -2.75
CA PHE A 129 -6.15 2.09 -1.57
C PHE A 129 -5.35 2.62 -0.38
N ASN A 130 -5.72 3.81 0.09
CA ASN A 130 -5.24 4.38 1.34
C ASN A 130 -6.20 3.99 2.46
N ARG A 131 -5.77 3.07 3.33
CA ARG A 131 -6.69 2.18 4.06
C ARG A 131 -7.48 1.31 3.07
N SER A 132 -8.22 0.31 3.52
CA SER A 132 -8.86 -0.67 2.63
C SER A 132 -9.92 -1.52 3.34
N HIS A 133 -10.38 -2.60 2.69
CA HIS A 133 -11.20 -3.65 3.29
C HIS A 133 -10.61 -4.30 4.55
N TYR A 134 -9.31 -4.10 4.84
CA TYR A 134 -8.71 -4.55 6.10
C TYR A 134 -9.08 -3.70 7.31
N GLU A 135 -9.58 -2.46 7.13
CA GLU A 135 -10.01 -1.63 8.28
C GLU A 135 -11.11 -2.34 9.07
N ASP A 136 -12.09 -2.90 8.35
CA ASP A 136 -13.31 -3.43 8.94
C ASP A 136 -13.06 -4.57 9.95
N PRO A 137 -12.33 -5.66 9.63
CA PRO A 137 -12.01 -6.66 10.63
C PRO A 137 -11.04 -6.16 11.71
N VAL A 138 -10.06 -5.31 11.35
CA VAL A 138 -9.01 -4.88 12.29
C VAL A 138 -9.56 -3.97 13.39
N ILE A 139 -10.23 -2.87 13.02
CA ILE A 139 -10.75 -1.91 14.00
C ILE A 139 -11.81 -2.55 14.89
N ASN A 140 -12.68 -3.38 14.31
CA ASN A 140 -13.77 -4.00 15.05
C ASN A 140 -13.25 -5.05 16.05
N LEU A 141 -12.18 -5.79 15.74
CA LEU A 141 -11.58 -6.71 16.71
C LEU A 141 -10.81 -5.97 17.81
N VAL A 142 -10.12 -4.89 17.46
CA VAL A 142 -9.39 -4.05 18.43
C VAL A 142 -10.35 -3.45 19.46
N HIS A 143 -11.51 -2.98 19.02
CA HIS A 143 -12.53 -2.37 19.88
C HIS A 143 -13.60 -3.35 20.39
N GLU A 144 -13.35 -4.67 20.32
CA GLU A 144 -14.25 -5.70 20.85
C GLU A 144 -15.67 -5.70 20.26
N GLN A 145 -15.83 -5.13 19.07
CA GLN A 145 -17.10 -5.10 18.34
C GLN A 145 -17.38 -6.40 17.58
N ILE A 146 -16.33 -7.18 17.32
CA ILE A 146 -16.42 -8.55 16.80
C ILE A 146 -15.50 -9.47 17.60
N ASP A 147 -15.82 -10.76 17.60
CA ASP A 147 -14.98 -11.80 18.17
C ASP A 147 -13.99 -12.37 17.14
N THR A 148 -13.11 -13.27 17.58
CA THR A 148 -12.12 -13.91 16.71
C THR A 148 -12.77 -14.74 15.60
N PRO A 149 -13.82 -15.56 15.83
CA PRO A 149 -14.53 -16.25 14.75
C PRO A 149 -15.03 -15.32 13.64
N GLU A 150 -15.63 -14.18 14.00
CA GLU A 150 -16.11 -13.20 13.02
C GLU A 150 -14.95 -12.49 12.30
N PHE A 151 -13.86 -12.18 13.00
CA PHE A 151 -12.62 -11.67 12.40
C PHE A 151 -12.06 -12.65 11.35
N ASP A 152 -11.96 -13.94 11.68
CA ASP A 152 -11.48 -15.00 10.80
C ASP A 152 -12.40 -15.15 9.57
N ARG A 153 -13.72 -15.08 9.78
CA ARG A 153 -14.71 -15.11 8.72
C ARG A 153 -14.55 -13.95 7.74
N ARG A 154 -14.36 -12.72 8.23
CA ARG A 154 -14.14 -11.53 7.38
C ARG A 154 -12.83 -11.60 6.62
N LEU A 155 -11.76 -12.11 7.24
CA LEU A 155 -10.49 -12.34 6.55
C LEU A 155 -10.59 -13.40 5.45
N ALA A 156 -11.40 -14.45 5.65
CA ALA A 156 -11.69 -15.43 4.59
C ALA A 156 -12.43 -14.77 3.42
N GLN A 157 -13.44 -13.93 3.69
CA GLN A 157 -14.14 -13.16 2.64
C GLN A 157 -13.20 -12.23 1.87
N ILE A 158 -12.26 -11.57 2.56
CA ILE A 158 -11.21 -10.76 1.95
C ILE A 158 -10.32 -11.60 1.04
N ALA A 159 -9.89 -12.78 1.49
CA ALA A 159 -9.06 -13.68 0.69
C ALA A 159 -9.78 -14.15 -0.58
N ASP A 160 -11.08 -14.44 -0.48
CA ASP A 160 -11.90 -14.81 -1.65
C ASP A 160 -12.09 -13.63 -2.62
N PHE A 161 -12.32 -12.42 -2.09
CA PHE A 161 -12.40 -11.19 -2.88
C PHE A 161 -11.11 -10.92 -3.65
N GLU A 162 -9.96 -10.95 -2.97
CA GLU A 162 -8.65 -10.72 -3.60
C GLU A 162 -8.32 -11.81 -4.63
N ARG A 163 -8.69 -13.07 -4.38
CA ARG A 163 -8.55 -14.16 -5.35
C ARG A 163 -9.39 -13.90 -6.60
N MET A 164 -10.65 -13.49 -6.43
CA MET A 164 -11.54 -13.14 -7.54
C MET A 164 -10.94 -12.01 -8.38
N LEU A 165 -10.43 -10.95 -7.75
CA LEU A 165 -9.78 -9.85 -8.47
C LEU A 165 -8.54 -10.31 -9.24
N ALA A 166 -7.68 -11.13 -8.63
CA ALA A 166 -6.49 -11.67 -9.28
C ALA A 166 -6.83 -12.55 -10.48
N GLN A 167 -7.85 -13.40 -10.37
CA GLN A 167 -8.38 -14.21 -11.47
C GLN A 167 -8.96 -13.37 -12.62
N ASN A 168 -9.28 -12.09 -12.36
CA ASN A 168 -9.82 -11.14 -13.33
C ASN A 168 -8.80 -10.11 -13.84
N ASN A 169 -7.51 -10.45 -13.77
CA ASN A 169 -6.36 -9.66 -14.24
C ASN A 169 -6.04 -8.39 -13.42
N THR A 170 -6.44 -8.35 -12.15
CA THR A 170 -5.96 -7.33 -11.20
C THR A 170 -4.77 -7.87 -10.43
N THR A 171 -3.57 -7.36 -10.72
CA THR A 171 -2.39 -7.65 -9.89
C THR A 171 -2.53 -6.89 -8.58
N ILE A 172 -2.31 -7.55 -7.44
CA ILE A 172 -2.47 -6.95 -6.13
C ILE A 172 -1.13 -6.98 -5.40
N ILE A 173 -0.72 -5.85 -4.84
CA ILE A 173 0.35 -5.81 -3.83
C ILE A 173 -0.15 -5.06 -2.61
N LYS A 174 0.16 -5.59 -1.42
CA LYS A 174 -0.30 -5.03 -0.15
C LYS A 174 0.91 -4.64 0.69
N CYS A 175 0.99 -3.37 1.07
CA CYS A 175 2.09 -2.83 1.84
C CYS A 175 1.60 -2.45 3.24
N PHE A 176 2.14 -3.10 4.26
CA PHE A 176 1.98 -2.69 5.65
C PHE A 176 3.13 -1.75 6.01
N LEU A 177 2.82 -0.46 6.18
CA LEU A 177 3.76 0.57 6.56
C LEU A 177 4.05 0.44 8.07
N HIS A 178 5.14 -0.26 8.39
CA HIS A 178 5.53 -0.62 9.74
C HIS A 178 6.32 0.52 10.41
N ILE A 179 5.61 1.31 11.22
CA ILE A 179 6.16 2.43 11.99
C ILE A 179 6.37 2.01 13.45
N GLY A 180 7.41 2.54 14.08
CA GLY A 180 7.68 2.36 15.50
C GLY A 180 6.74 3.17 16.40
N HIS A 181 6.55 2.70 17.63
CA HIS A 181 5.71 3.38 18.62
C HIS A 181 6.24 4.79 18.92
N GLU A 182 7.55 4.99 19.00
CA GLU A 182 8.12 6.33 19.26
C GLU A 182 8.07 7.26 18.06
N GLU A 183 8.40 6.78 16.86
CA GLU A 183 8.25 7.60 15.65
C GLU A 183 6.79 8.05 15.48
N GLN A 184 5.80 7.19 15.78
CA GLN A 184 4.40 7.62 15.77
C GLN A 184 4.16 8.77 16.75
N ARG A 185 4.72 8.71 17.97
CA ARG A 185 4.58 9.78 18.97
C ARG A 185 5.12 11.10 18.44
N GLU A 186 6.32 11.07 17.88
CA GLU A 186 7.01 12.24 17.35
C GLU A 186 6.22 12.86 16.20
N ARG A 187 5.69 12.04 15.28
CA ARG A 187 4.85 12.53 14.18
C ARG A 187 3.53 13.13 14.65
N LEU A 188 2.90 12.55 15.67
CA LEU A 188 1.68 13.11 16.26
C LEU A 188 1.97 14.45 16.94
N GLN A 189 3.04 14.53 17.74
CA GLN A 189 3.47 15.76 18.37
C GLN A 189 3.79 16.84 17.33
N GLU A 190 4.51 16.50 16.26
CA GLU A 190 4.82 17.42 15.16
C GLU A 190 3.55 17.98 14.49
N ARG A 191 2.48 17.18 14.38
CA ARG A 191 1.19 17.64 13.83
C ARG A 191 0.48 18.61 14.77
N ILE A 192 0.58 18.40 16.09
CA ILE A 192 0.02 19.30 17.11
C ILE A 192 0.79 20.62 17.13
N ASP A 193 2.11 20.55 17.10
CA ASP A 193 3.00 21.72 17.24
C ASP A 193 3.04 22.59 15.97
N ASN A 194 2.63 22.06 14.82
CA ASN A 194 2.64 22.76 13.54
C ASN A 194 1.21 23.13 13.08
N PRO A 195 0.82 24.42 13.14
CA PRO A 195 -0.49 24.88 12.68
C PRO A 195 -0.85 24.49 11.24
N ALA A 196 0.14 24.40 10.35
CA ALA A 196 -0.09 24.00 8.96
C ALA A 196 -0.47 22.51 8.80
N LYS A 197 -0.33 21.72 9.87
CA LYS A 197 -0.64 20.29 9.94
C LYS A 197 -1.85 19.97 10.82
N HIS A 198 -2.47 20.95 11.47
CA HIS A 198 -3.64 20.73 12.34
C HIS A 198 -4.78 20.02 11.62
N TRP A 199 -5.00 20.31 10.34
CA TRP A 199 -6.01 19.63 9.53
C TRP A 199 -5.78 18.12 9.36
N LYS A 200 -4.57 17.62 9.65
CA LYS A 200 -4.20 16.19 9.61
C LYS A 200 -4.26 15.49 10.97
N PHE A 201 -4.61 16.21 12.02
CA PHE A 201 -4.65 15.68 13.37
C PHE A 201 -6.10 15.50 13.80
N ASP A 202 -6.44 14.28 14.20
CA ASP A 202 -7.71 13.98 14.86
C ASP A 202 -7.42 13.64 16.32
N PRO A 203 -8.09 14.26 17.32
CA PRO A 203 -7.92 13.90 18.73
C PRO A 203 -8.11 12.40 19.02
N SER A 204 -8.91 11.69 18.20
CA SER A 204 -9.08 10.24 18.31
C SER A 204 -7.79 9.45 18.04
N ASP A 205 -6.82 10.02 17.30
CA ASP A 205 -5.50 9.40 17.08
C ASP A 205 -4.79 9.11 18.42
N LEU A 206 -5.01 9.95 19.45
CA LEU A 206 -4.43 9.76 20.79
C LEU A 206 -5.12 8.63 21.57
N SER A 207 -6.43 8.45 21.39
CA SER A 207 -7.15 7.31 21.98
C SER A 207 -6.77 6.00 21.28
N GLU A 208 -6.65 6.00 19.95
CA GLU A 208 -6.24 4.82 19.18
C GLU A 208 -4.83 4.36 19.55
N ARG A 209 -3.92 5.30 19.81
CA ARG A 209 -2.55 4.99 20.28
C ARG A 209 -2.52 4.14 21.55
N ARG A 210 -3.51 4.27 22.46
CA ARG A 210 -3.57 3.46 23.70
C ARG A 210 -3.76 1.97 23.41
N TRP A 211 -4.32 1.65 22.25
CA TRP A 211 -4.55 0.28 21.77
C TRP A 211 -3.39 -0.27 20.94
N TRP A 212 -2.22 0.39 20.93
CA TRP A 212 -1.08 0.04 20.08
C TRP A 212 -0.77 -1.47 20.03
N ARG A 213 -0.62 -2.11 21.19
CA ARG A 213 -0.29 -3.54 21.26
C ARG A 213 -1.38 -4.39 20.60
N ARG A 214 -2.64 -4.09 20.89
CA ARG A 214 -3.78 -4.81 20.32
C ARG A 214 -3.88 -4.62 18.81
N TYR A 215 -3.60 -3.42 18.31
CA TYR A 215 -3.48 -3.17 16.87
C TYR A 215 -2.35 -3.98 16.24
N GLN A 216 -1.15 -4.00 16.83
CA GLN A 216 -0.03 -4.78 16.31
C GLN A 216 -0.36 -6.28 16.26
N ASP A 217 -0.92 -6.83 17.33
CA ASP A 217 -1.33 -8.24 17.40
C ASP A 217 -2.42 -8.56 16.35
N THR A 218 -3.40 -7.66 16.20
CA THR A 218 -4.49 -7.82 15.22
C THR A 218 -4.00 -7.71 13.78
N TYR A 219 -3.10 -6.76 13.50
CA TYR A 219 -2.47 -6.64 12.19
C TYR A 219 -1.61 -7.85 11.89
N GLU A 220 -0.79 -8.33 12.82
CA GLU A 220 0.01 -9.55 12.61
C GLU A 220 -0.86 -10.74 12.18
N ALA A 221 -1.99 -10.96 12.88
CA ALA A 221 -2.95 -12.00 12.53
C ALA A 221 -3.59 -11.77 11.15
N ALA A 222 -4.02 -10.54 10.85
CA ALA A 222 -4.60 -10.20 9.55
C ALA A 222 -3.61 -10.43 8.40
N LEU A 223 -2.36 -9.98 8.57
CA LEU A 223 -1.28 -10.12 7.60
C LEU A 223 -0.94 -11.59 7.35
N GLN A 224 -0.79 -12.40 8.41
CA GLN A 224 -0.50 -13.83 8.30
C GLN A 224 -1.60 -14.56 7.51
N ARG A 225 -2.86 -14.33 7.86
CA ARG A 225 -4.01 -15.08 7.31
C ARG A 225 -4.41 -14.66 5.92
N SER A 226 -4.00 -13.47 5.49
CA SER A 226 -4.33 -12.92 4.18
C SER A 226 -3.12 -12.82 3.24
N ASN A 227 -1.93 -13.23 3.65
CA ASN A 227 -0.79 -13.32 2.74
C ASN A 227 -0.99 -14.47 1.74
N ALA A 228 -0.97 -14.15 0.45
CA ALA A 228 -1.16 -15.14 -0.61
C ALA A 228 -0.29 -14.82 -1.82
N ARG A 229 0.08 -15.82 -2.62
CA ARG A 229 0.92 -15.62 -3.81
C ARG A 229 0.30 -14.64 -4.83
N HIS A 230 -1.03 -14.61 -4.94
CA HIS A 230 -1.76 -13.72 -5.85
C HIS A 230 -2.06 -12.34 -5.26
N ALA A 231 -1.86 -12.18 -3.94
CA ALA A 231 -2.03 -10.93 -3.21
C ALA A 231 -1.04 -10.91 -2.03
N PRO A 232 0.27 -10.72 -2.29
CA PRO A 232 1.29 -10.78 -1.27
C PRO A 232 1.26 -9.53 -0.36
N TRP A 233 1.62 -9.75 0.90
CA TRP A 233 1.93 -8.69 1.85
C TRP A 233 3.43 -8.39 1.91
N PHE A 234 3.75 -7.12 2.04
CA PHE A 234 5.09 -6.61 2.28
C PHE A 234 5.10 -5.74 3.53
N ILE A 235 5.99 -6.04 4.46
CA ILE A 235 6.23 -5.27 5.69
C ILE A 235 7.29 -4.21 5.36
N VAL A 236 6.86 -2.96 5.22
CA VAL A 236 7.74 -1.87 4.78
C VAL A 236 8.13 -1.02 6.00
N PRO A 237 9.43 -0.93 6.37
CA PRO A 237 9.88 -0.04 7.43
C PRO A 237 9.52 1.41 7.09
N ALA A 238 8.78 2.06 7.99
CA ALA A 238 8.10 3.33 7.71
C ALA A 238 8.59 4.53 8.54
N ASP A 239 9.58 4.34 9.42
CA ASP A 239 10.12 5.43 10.24
C ASP A 239 10.87 6.46 9.39
N ARG A 240 11.62 5.99 8.40
CA ARG A 240 12.34 6.87 7.47
C ARG A 240 11.55 7.09 6.20
N LYS A 241 10.85 8.22 6.11
CA LYS A 241 9.93 8.55 4.99
C LYS A 241 10.57 8.39 3.60
N PRO A 242 11.80 8.87 3.32
CA PRO A 242 12.42 8.70 2.00
C PRO A 242 12.65 7.22 1.65
N ILE A 243 13.18 6.43 2.60
CA ILE A 243 13.44 5.00 2.41
C ILE A 243 12.12 4.25 2.21
N ARG A 244 11.10 4.52 3.03
CA ARG A 244 9.77 3.94 2.86
C ARG A 244 9.21 4.18 1.46
N ASN A 245 9.30 5.42 0.96
CA ASN A 245 8.81 5.77 -0.38
C ASN A 245 9.58 4.99 -1.45
N LEU A 246 10.91 4.93 -1.33
CA LEU A 246 11.76 4.20 -2.25
C LEU A 246 11.39 2.70 -2.31
N LEU A 247 11.22 2.06 -1.16
CA LEU A 247 10.87 0.63 -1.09
C LEU A 247 9.50 0.34 -1.70
N VAL A 248 8.51 1.19 -1.43
CA VAL A 248 7.18 1.05 -2.07
C VAL A 248 7.28 1.26 -3.58
N ALA A 249 8.04 2.26 -4.06
CA ALA A 249 8.25 2.46 -5.49
C ALA A 249 8.93 1.24 -6.15
N ARG A 250 9.96 0.67 -5.53
CA ARG A 250 10.61 -0.57 -5.98
C ARG A 250 9.61 -1.75 -6.05
N LEU A 251 8.71 -1.90 -5.07
CA LEU A 251 7.66 -2.92 -5.09
C LEU A 251 6.67 -2.71 -6.25
N VAL A 252 6.25 -1.47 -6.49
CA VAL A 252 5.34 -1.12 -7.59
C VAL A 252 5.99 -1.41 -8.94
N VAL A 253 7.22 -0.95 -9.18
CA VAL A 253 7.96 -1.23 -10.42
C VAL A 253 8.11 -2.73 -10.63
N ARG A 254 8.49 -3.49 -9.60
CA ARG A 254 8.60 -4.95 -9.68
C ARG A 254 7.27 -5.60 -10.05
N ALA A 255 6.15 -5.15 -9.49
CA ALA A 255 4.83 -5.65 -9.84
C ALA A 255 4.48 -5.35 -11.31
N LEU A 256 4.69 -4.12 -11.77
CA LEU A 256 4.45 -3.71 -13.16
C LEU A 256 5.35 -4.46 -14.15
N GLN A 257 6.60 -4.74 -13.78
CA GLN A 257 7.52 -5.58 -14.57
C GLN A 257 7.01 -7.02 -14.69
N ALA A 258 6.57 -7.62 -13.59
CA ALA A 258 6.07 -9.00 -13.58
C ALA A 258 4.76 -9.20 -14.37
N MET A 259 4.02 -8.12 -14.64
CA MET A 259 2.82 -8.14 -15.47
C MET A 259 3.11 -8.35 -16.97
N ASP A 260 4.37 -8.21 -17.41
CA ASP A 260 4.83 -8.35 -18.81
C ASP A 260 3.92 -7.61 -19.82
N ILE A 261 3.65 -6.33 -19.53
CA ILE A 261 2.78 -5.49 -20.36
C ILE A 261 3.52 -5.15 -21.66
N ARG A 262 3.14 -5.83 -22.74
CA ARG A 262 3.70 -5.61 -24.08
C ARG A 262 3.19 -4.31 -24.69
N ASP A 263 4.06 -3.67 -25.46
CA ASP A 263 3.71 -2.52 -26.28
C ASP A 263 2.55 -2.84 -27.24
N PRO A 264 1.73 -1.84 -27.61
CA PRO A 264 0.72 -2.02 -28.64
C PRO A 264 1.39 -2.34 -29.98
N ASP A 265 0.72 -3.17 -30.78
CA ASP A 265 1.23 -3.50 -32.11
C ASP A 265 1.29 -2.23 -32.97
N PRO A 266 2.39 -2.00 -33.71
CA PRO A 266 2.47 -0.89 -34.65
C PRO A 266 1.40 -1.07 -35.73
N LYS A 267 0.73 0.03 -36.10
CA LYS A 267 -0.31 0.05 -37.15
C LYS A 267 0.34 0.15 -38.54
N PRO A 268 0.44 -0.93 -39.33
CA PRO A 268 1.17 -0.91 -40.59
C PRO A 268 0.54 0.05 -41.61
N GLU A 269 -0.77 0.28 -41.53
CA GLU A 269 -1.53 1.21 -42.37
C GLU A 269 -1.10 2.68 -42.22
N LEU A 270 -0.42 3.05 -41.12
CA LEU A 270 0.09 4.40 -40.93
C LEU A 270 1.43 4.64 -41.66
N LYS A 271 2.08 3.57 -42.15
CA LYS A 271 3.38 3.68 -42.80
C LYS A 271 3.26 4.46 -44.12
N GLY A 272 3.87 5.63 -44.18
CA GLY A 272 3.88 6.49 -45.37
C GLY A 272 2.65 7.39 -45.53
N LEU A 273 1.74 7.40 -44.55
CA LEU A 273 0.61 8.32 -44.53
C LEU A 273 1.14 9.76 -44.35
N LYS A 274 0.75 10.66 -45.24
CA LYS A 274 1.06 12.09 -45.15
C LYS A 274 -0.23 12.85 -44.85
N VAL A 275 -0.16 13.76 -43.89
CA VAL A 275 -1.22 14.73 -43.63
C VAL A 275 -1.12 15.81 -44.71
N ALA A 276 -2.25 16.11 -45.38
CA ALA A 276 -2.34 17.15 -46.41
C ALA A 276 -2.33 18.56 -45.81
#